data_AF-A0A2S9FM90-F1
#
_entry.id   AF-A0A2S9FM90-F1
#
_cell.length_a   1.000
_cell.length_b   1.000
_cell.length_c   1.000
_cell.angle_alpha   90.00
_cell.angle_beta   90.00
_cell.angle_gamma   90.00
#
_symmetry.space_group_name_H-M   'P 1'
#
loop_
_entity.id
_entity.type
_entity.pdbx_description
1 polymer ?
#
loop_
_entity_poly.entity_id
_entity_poly.type
_entity_poly.pdbx_seq_one_letter_code
_entity_poly.pdbx_strand_id
1 'polypeptide(L)'
;MVTGAVTSTDTDGDPRTYSAPGTSAKGGTVVVNADGTFTYTPTAAARQASAAAGATTADKTDAFTVTVNDGHLAGVTQVVVSVAIAPAVNGAPVNGVANPGQPGVDGKVSGTVSASDPNGDPLSYSGSGNTA
;
A
#
# COMPACT_ATOMS: atom_id res chain seq x y z
N MET A 1 -4.18 8.99 -1.76
CA MET A 1 -3.26 10.13 -1.85
C MET A 1 -3.26 10.80 -0.49
N VAL A 2 -2.08 11.05 0.07
CA VAL A 2 -1.90 11.84 1.29
C VAL A 2 -1.32 13.18 0.89
N THR A 3 -1.81 14.26 1.50
CA THR A 3 -1.26 15.62 1.33
C THR A 3 -0.79 16.14 2.67
N GLY A 4 0.31 16.87 2.70
CA GLY A 4 0.82 17.50 3.90
C GLY A 4 1.73 18.67 3.57
N ALA A 5 2.29 19.29 4.61
CA ALA A 5 3.25 20.38 4.46
C ALA A 5 4.44 20.14 5.40
N VAL A 6 5.64 20.46 4.92
CA VAL A 6 6.85 20.53 5.75
C VAL A 6 7.02 21.97 6.20
N THR A 7 6.78 22.22 7.49
CA THR A 7 7.03 23.55 8.08
C THR A 7 8.46 23.63 8.60
N SER A 8 9.22 24.60 8.10
CA SER A 8 10.51 24.99 8.66
C SER A 8 10.47 26.47 9.04
N THR A 9 11.01 26.80 10.21
CA THR A 9 11.24 28.18 10.65
C THR A 9 12.66 28.57 10.24
N ASP A 10 12.78 29.63 9.45
CA ASP A 10 14.04 30.35 9.23
C ASP A 10 13.86 31.75 9.81
N THR A 11 14.80 32.12 10.67
CA THR A 11 14.86 33.38 11.40
C THR A 11 15.38 34.54 10.57
N ASP A 12 16.06 34.26 9.45
CA ASP A 12 16.81 35.24 8.67
C ASP A 12 16.01 35.74 7.45
N GLY A 13 14.91 35.06 7.11
CA GLY A 13 13.92 35.51 6.13
C GLY A 13 14.27 35.18 4.69
N ASP A 14 15.18 34.22 4.49
CA ASP A 14 15.69 33.85 3.19
C ASP A 14 14.70 32.97 2.39
N PRO A 15 14.79 32.99 1.04
CA PRO A 15 13.99 32.12 0.19
C PRO A 15 14.38 30.64 0.43
N ARG A 16 13.41 29.82 0.84
CA ARG A 16 13.62 28.39 1.06
C ARG A 16 13.35 27.58 -0.20
N THR A 17 14.14 26.54 -0.42
CA THR A 17 13.88 25.52 -1.44
C THR A 17 13.66 24.16 -0.80
N TYR A 18 12.65 23.44 -1.29
CA TYR A 18 12.29 22.10 -0.84
C TYR A 18 12.56 21.10 -1.94
N SER A 19 13.17 19.97 -1.59
CA SER A 19 13.38 18.86 -2.51
C SER A 19 13.17 17.53 -1.79
N ALA A 20 12.72 16.51 -2.51
CA ALA A 20 12.53 15.17 -2.01
C ALA A 20 12.96 14.16 -3.07
N PRO A 21 13.37 12.94 -2.70
CA PRO A 21 13.45 11.85 -3.65
C PRO A 21 12.05 11.62 -4.22
N GLY A 22 11.91 11.50 -5.54
CA GLY A 22 10.62 11.29 -6.20
C GLY A 22 9.90 10.00 -5.79
N THR A 23 10.58 9.14 -5.04
CA THR A 23 10.08 7.88 -4.48
C THR A 23 10.40 7.76 -2.99
N SER A 24 9.45 7.22 -2.21
CA SER A 24 9.60 6.92 -0.79
C SER A 24 10.35 5.60 -0.54
N ALA A 25 10.59 5.28 0.74
CA ALA A 25 11.23 4.04 1.16
C ALA A 25 10.51 2.77 0.67
N LYS A 26 9.17 2.81 0.52
CA LYS A 26 8.36 1.72 -0.06
C LYS A 26 7.98 1.93 -1.52
N GLY A 27 8.66 2.84 -2.22
CA GLY A 27 8.49 3.08 -3.65
C GLY A 27 7.23 3.85 -4.04
N GLY A 28 6.53 4.46 -3.08
CA GLY A 28 5.42 5.37 -3.37
C GLY A 28 5.93 6.66 -4.02
N THR A 29 5.11 7.28 -4.87
CA THR A 29 5.48 8.53 -5.55
C THR A 29 5.36 9.71 -4.61
N VAL A 30 6.39 10.56 -4.58
CA VAL A 30 6.45 11.78 -3.77
C VAL A 30 6.64 12.98 -4.69
N VAL A 31 5.80 14.00 -4.51
CA VAL A 31 5.97 15.31 -5.15
C VAL A 31 6.00 16.37 -4.06
N VAL A 32 7.06 17.17 -4.02
CA VAL A 32 7.21 18.33 -3.14
C VAL A 32 7.13 19.59 -3.98
N ASN A 33 6.31 20.55 -3.54
CA ASN A 33 6.16 21.86 -4.14
C ASN A 33 7.10 22.88 -3.48
N ALA A 34 7.32 24.01 -4.16
CA ALA A 34 8.20 25.09 -3.68
C ALA A 34 7.72 25.74 -2.36
N ASP A 35 6.43 25.64 -2.04
CA ASP A 35 5.83 26.13 -0.79
C ASP A 35 5.96 25.13 0.38
N GLY A 36 6.65 24.00 0.17
CA GLY A 36 6.83 22.95 1.17
C GLY A 36 5.65 22.00 1.30
N THR A 37 4.58 22.18 0.52
CA THR A 37 3.50 21.19 0.44
C THR A 37 3.97 19.96 -0.33
N PHE A 38 3.43 18.80 0.01
CA PHE A 38 3.75 17.55 -0.68
C PHE A 38 2.52 16.71 -0.96
N THR A 39 2.61 15.89 -1.99
CA THR A 39 1.69 14.79 -2.26
C THR A 39 2.43 13.46 -2.19
N TYR A 40 1.80 12.46 -1.59
CA TYR A 40 2.28 11.09 -1.52
C TYR A 40 1.22 10.13 -2.06
N THR A 41 1.65 9.25 -2.97
CA THR A 41 0.82 8.18 -3.52
C THR A 41 1.49 6.83 -3.25
N PRO A 42 0.94 5.99 -2.34
CA PRO A 42 1.49 4.67 -2.07
C PRO A 42 1.34 3.74 -3.28
N THR A 43 2.23 2.76 -3.40
CA THR A 43 2.12 1.70 -4.41
C THR A 43 0.94 0.78 -4.12
N ALA A 44 0.43 0.10 -5.16
CA ALA A 44 -0.61 -0.91 -4.98
C ALA A 44 -0.17 -2.02 -4.00
N ALA A 45 1.08 -2.49 -4.12
CA ALA A 45 1.64 -3.50 -3.23
C ALA A 45 1.68 -3.04 -1.76
N ALA A 46 2.09 -1.80 -1.50
CA ALA A 46 2.10 -1.26 -0.13
C ALA A 46 0.67 -1.11 0.43
N ARG A 47 -0.31 -0.74 -0.39
CA ARG A 47 -1.72 -0.68 0.02
C ARG A 47 -2.28 -2.08 0.34
N GLN A 48 -1.93 -3.11 -0.42
CA GLN A 48 -2.32 -4.49 -0.12
C GLN A 48 -1.69 -4.99 1.18
N ALA A 49 -0.38 -4.77 1.36
CA ALA A 49 0.30 -5.13 2.61
C ALA A 49 -0.35 -4.47 3.84
N SER A 50 -0.74 -3.19 3.72
CA SER A 50 -1.44 -2.48 4.80
C SER A 50 -2.86 -2.99 5.09
N ALA A 51 -3.49 -3.68 4.12
CA ALA A 51 -4.84 -4.24 4.23
C ALA A 51 -4.86 -5.68 4.80
N ALA A 52 -3.73 -6.38 4.80
CA ALA A 52 -3.65 -7.77 5.23
C ALA A 52 -4.13 -7.97 6.68
N ALA A 53 -4.76 -9.12 6.93
CA ALA A 53 -5.09 -9.55 8.29
C ALA A 53 -3.80 -9.67 9.12
N GLY A 54 -3.71 -8.90 10.20
CA GLY A 54 -2.50 -8.82 11.03
C GLY A 54 -1.45 -7.81 10.59
N ALA A 55 -1.75 -6.94 9.61
CA ALA A 55 -0.84 -5.87 9.18
C ALA A 55 -0.35 -5.01 10.37
N THR A 56 0.97 -4.91 10.48
CA THR A 56 1.67 -4.19 11.55
C THR A 56 1.62 -2.68 11.33
N THR A 57 2.05 -1.90 12.32
CA THR A 57 2.26 -0.46 12.14
C THR A 57 3.24 -0.18 11.00
N ALA A 58 4.30 -1.00 10.88
CA ALA A 58 5.28 -0.86 9.82
C ALA A 58 4.65 -1.07 8.44
N ASP A 59 3.70 -1.99 8.28
CA ASP A 59 2.99 -2.21 7.00
C ASP A 59 2.08 -1.04 6.63
N LYS A 60 1.58 -0.33 7.65
CA LYS A 60 0.63 0.79 7.52
C LYS A 60 1.28 2.16 7.42
N THR A 61 2.61 2.25 7.48
CA THR A 61 3.35 3.52 7.36
C THR A 61 4.42 3.47 6.27
N ASP A 62 4.78 4.64 5.76
CA ASP A 62 5.92 4.84 4.86
C ASP A 62 6.65 6.13 5.26
N ALA A 63 7.86 6.31 4.75
CA ALA A 63 8.65 7.50 5.01
C ALA A 63 9.46 7.95 3.81
N PHE A 64 9.71 9.25 3.74
CA PHE A 64 10.65 9.87 2.81
C PHE A 64 11.29 11.10 3.45
N THR A 65 12.45 11.51 2.95
CA THR A 65 13.20 12.65 3.48
C THR A 65 13.04 13.86 2.58
N VAL A 66 12.63 15.00 3.15
CA VAL A 66 12.61 16.28 2.46
C VAL A 66 13.84 17.07 2.88
N THR A 67 14.62 17.53 1.91
CA THR A 67 15.73 18.45 2.12
C THR A 67 15.23 19.87 1.96
N VAL A 68 15.42 20.67 3.01
CA VAL A 68 15.15 22.10 3.04
C VAL A 68 16.49 22.83 2.96
N ASN A 69 16.63 23.74 2.00
CA ASN A 69 17.80 24.60 1.86
C ASN A 69 17.37 26.06 2.01
N ASP A 70 18.05 26.80 2.88
CA ASP A 70 17.79 28.20 3.23
C ASP A 70 18.51 29.22 2.31
N GLY A 71 19.13 28.75 1.23
CA GLY A 71 19.83 29.61 0.28
C GLY A 71 21.26 29.99 0.70
N HIS A 72 21.71 29.58 1.89
CA HIS A 72 23.08 29.79 2.36
C HIS A 72 23.92 28.51 2.15
N LEU A 73 25.19 28.69 1.73
CA LEU A 73 26.08 27.65 1.19
C LEU A 73 26.38 26.44 2.12
N ALA A 74 25.84 26.41 3.34
CA ALA A 74 25.99 25.29 4.28
C ALA A 74 24.70 24.89 5.03
N GLY A 75 23.57 25.57 4.81
CA GLY A 75 22.33 25.39 5.57
C GLY A 75 21.36 24.41 4.92
N VAL A 76 21.63 23.10 5.00
CA VAL A 76 20.64 22.08 4.62
C VAL A 76 20.09 21.38 5.85
N THR A 77 18.77 21.37 5.98
CA THR A 77 18.06 20.59 7.01
C THR A 77 17.30 19.45 6.34
N GLN A 78 17.46 18.24 6.88
CA GLN A 78 16.70 17.07 6.43
C GLN A 78 15.54 16.82 7.39
N VAL A 79 14.34 16.69 6.83
CA VAL A 79 13.12 16.39 7.57
C VAL A 79 12.60 15.03 7.12
N VAL A 80 12.50 14.10 8.06
CA VAL A 80 11.86 12.79 7.81
C VAL A 80 10.35 12.97 7.90
N VAL A 81 9.67 12.71 6.79
CA VAL A 81 8.21 12.76 6.70
C VAL A 81 7.68 11.33 6.79
N SER A 82 6.93 11.06 7.86
CA SER A 82 6.21 9.79 8.04
C SER A 82 4.76 9.94 7.58
N VAL A 83 4.29 9.04 6.72
CA VAL A 83 2.93 9.05 6.19
C VAL A 83 2.22 7.73 6.48
N ALA A 84 0.91 7.80 6.73
CA ALA A 84 0.06 6.62 6.82
C ALA A 84 -0.32 6.13 5.41
N ILE A 85 -0.35 4.81 5.24
CA ILE A 85 -0.81 4.13 4.03
C ILE A 85 -2.26 3.73 4.24
N ALA A 86 -3.15 4.28 3.42
CA ALA A 86 -4.54 3.85 3.41
C ALA A 86 -4.66 2.44 2.80
N PRO A 87 -5.34 1.49 3.46
CA PRO A 87 -5.49 0.14 2.95
C PRO A 87 -6.17 0.11 1.60
N ALA A 88 -5.88 -0.93 0.83
CA ALA A 88 -6.69 -1.25 -0.34
C ALA A 88 -8.13 -1.58 0.09
N VAL A 89 -9.09 -1.29 -0.77
CA VAL A 89 -10.48 -1.70 -0.55
C VAL A 89 -10.53 -3.21 -0.75
N ASN A 90 -11.02 -3.94 0.23
CA ASN A 90 -11.18 -5.39 0.12
C ASN A 90 -12.34 -5.75 -0.83
N GLY A 91 -12.08 -6.63 -1.78
CA GLY A 91 -13.05 -7.21 -2.70
C GLY A 91 -13.47 -8.60 -2.22
N ALA A 92 -14.70 -8.99 -2.52
CA ALA A 92 -15.14 -10.37 -2.26
C ALA A 92 -14.50 -11.33 -3.29
N PRO A 93 -14.36 -12.63 -2.95
CA PRO A 93 -13.95 -13.65 -3.90
C PRO A 93 -14.90 -13.72 -5.11
N VAL A 94 -14.35 -13.92 -6.30
CA VAL A 94 -15.06 -13.98 -7.58
C VAL A 94 -14.69 -15.24 -8.37
N ASN A 95 -15.38 -15.47 -9.49
CA ASN A 95 -15.08 -16.56 -10.44
C ASN A 95 -15.09 -17.96 -9.81
N GLY A 96 -16.05 -18.24 -8.93
CA GLY A 96 -16.25 -19.56 -8.36
C GLY A 96 -16.67 -20.58 -9.42
N VAL A 97 -15.87 -21.61 -9.61
CA VAL A 97 -16.11 -22.70 -10.56
C VAL A 97 -15.92 -24.04 -9.85
N ALA A 98 -16.88 -24.95 -10.05
CA ALA A 98 -16.77 -26.36 -9.68
C ALA A 98 -16.49 -27.18 -10.94
N ASN A 99 -15.47 -28.04 -10.89
CA ASN A 99 -15.11 -28.95 -11.97
C ASN A 99 -15.23 -30.40 -11.47
N PRO A 100 -16.43 -31.00 -11.54
CA PRO A 100 -16.61 -32.39 -11.16
C PRO A 100 -15.94 -33.32 -12.18
N GLY A 101 -15.22 -34.33 -11.68
CA GLY A 101 -14.72 -35.42 -12.51
C GLY A 101 -15.81 -36.41 -12.88
N GLN A 102 -15.42 -37.44 -13.63
CA GLN A 102 -16.31 -38.56 -13.95
C GLN A 102 -16.48 -39.49 -12.73
N PRO A 103 -17.61 -40.20 -12.60
CA PRO A 103 -17.79 -41.21 -11.57
C PRO A 103 -16.78 -42.36 -11.72
N GLY A 104 -16.20 -42.80 -10.60
CA GLY A 104 -15.39 -44.01 -10.54
C GLY A 104 -16.22 -45.29 -10.67
N VAL A 105 -15.55 -46.43 -10.79
CA VAL A 105 -16.19 -47.76 -10.82
C VAL A 105 -16.93 -48.10 -9.52
N ASP A 106 -16.60 -47.39 -8.44
CA ASP A 106 -17.24 -47.43 -7.12
C ASP A 106 -18.37 -46.39 -6.98
N GLY A 107 -18.68 -45.63 -8.05
CA GLY A 107 -19.69 -44.57 -8.06
C GLY A 107 -19.23 -43.24 -7.43
N LYS A 108 -18.01 -43.16 -6.90
CA LYS A 108 -17.50 -41.93 -6.26
C LYS A 108 -17.13 -40.90 -7.32
N VAL A 109 -17.63 -39.67 -7.17
CA VAL A 109 -17.18 -38.51 -7.94
C VAL A 109 -16.14 -37.75 -7.14
N SER A 110 -15.03 -37.39 -7.79
CA SER A 110 -14.03 -36.46 -7.23
C SER A 110 -13.90 -35.29 -8.20
N GLY A 111 -13.57 -34.12 -7.69
CA GLY A 111 -13.44 -32.91 -8.51
C GLY A 111 -12.69 -31.81 -7.77
N THR A 112 -12.59 -30.66 -8.40
CA THR A 112 -11.97 -29.47 -7.81
C THR A 112 -12.95 -28.31 -7.74
N VAL A 113 -12.69 -27.39 -6.81
CA VAL A 113 -13.36 -26.09 -6.72
C VAL A 113 -12.27 -25.04 -6.76
N SER A 114 -12.49 -23.98 -7.53
CA SER A 114 -11.59 -22.84 -7.63
C SER A 114 -12.35 -21.53 -7.60
N ALA A 115 -11.74 -20.50 -7.03
CA ALA A 115 -12.17 -19.11 -7.07
C ALA A 115 -10.91 -18.22 -7.02
N SER A 116 -11.09 -16.94 -7.31
CA SER A 116 -10.02 -15.93 -7.28
C SER A 116 -10.44 -14.76 -6.41
N ASP A 117 -9.50 -14.18 -5.68
CA ASP A 117 -9.74 -12.95 -4.93
C ASP A 117 -9.11 -11.74 -5.66
N PRO A 118 -9.86 -10.63 -5.90
CA PRO A 118 -9.31 -9.45 -6.56
C PRO A 118 -8.15 -8.79 -5.79
N ASN A 119 -8.06 -9.01 -4.49
CA ASN A 119 -7.03 -8.46 -3.63
C ASN A 119 -5.89 -9.46 -3.35
N GLY A 120 -6.06 -10.72 -3.76
CA GLY A 120 -5.11 -11.80 -3.50
C GLY A 120 -5.25 -12.37 -2.08
N ASP A 121 -6.38 -12.10 -1.40
CA ASP A 121 -6.62 -12.63 -0.07
C ASP A 121 -6.75 -14.16 -0.11
N PRO A 122 -6.24 -14.89 0.91
CA PRO A 122 -6.40 -16.34 1.00
C PRO A 122 -7.87 -16.75 1.06
N LEU A 123 -8.24 -17.69 0.20
CA LEU A 123 -9.62 -18.20 0.13
C LEU A 123 -9.82 -19.42 1.02
N SER A 124 -10.95 -19.45 1.74
CA SER A 124 -11.42 -20.61 2.49
C SER A 124 -12.62 -21.23 1.78
N TYR A 125 -12.60 -22.54 1.61
CA TYR A 125 -13.67 -23.31 0.96
C TYR A 125 -14.31 -24.23 1.99
N SER A 126 -15.64 -24.24 2.02
CA SER A 126 -16.43 -25.17 2.83
C SER A 126 -17.51 -25.79 1.96
N GLY A 127 -17.90 -27.03 2.27
CA GLY A 127 -18.95 -27.76 1.58
C GLY A 127 -19.92 -28.39 2.57
N SER A 128 -21.17 -28.57 2.17
CA SER A 128 -22.15 -29.35 2.92
C SER A 128 -21.84 -30.85 2.81
N GLY A 129 -21.77 -31.55 3.95
CA GLY A 129 -21.45 -32.97 4.02
C GLY A 129 -22.57 -33.91 3.54
N ASN A 130 -22.14 -35.04 2.97
CA ASN A 130 -22.82 -36.23 2.45
C ASN A 130 -23.95 -36.02 1.43
N THR A 131 -23.63 -36.23 0.15
CA THR A 131 -24.60 -36.68 -0.85
C THR A 131 -25.00 -38.12 -0.55
N ALA A 132 -26.31 -38.35 -0.41
CA ALA A 132 -26.94 -39.64 -0.11
C ALA A 132 -26.72 -40.69 -1.22
#